data_AF-A0AAD7VAD9-F1
#
_entry.id   AF-A0AAD7VAD9-F1
#
_cell.length_a   1.000
_cell.length_b   1.000
_cell.length_c   1.000
_cell.angle_alpha   90.00
_cell.angle_beta   90.00
_cell.angle_gamma   90.00
#
_symmetry.space_group_name_H-M   'P 1'
#
loop_
_entity.id
_entity.type
_entity.pdbx_description
1 polymer ?
#
loop_
_entity_poly.entity_id
_entity_poly.type
_entity_poly.pdbx_seq_one_letter_code
_entity_poly.pdbx_strand_id
1 'polypeptide(L)'
;MFVYGFPNDSYALQFEWAWQNPLKTRHRQRMTFWDNEYLKNSLKHKQYCNLLTFKLRVLLDMLMIHPYRQWPLKLHFVAADVRALFDIVASTMAGDLPSHMTLTSGPLDTSPMISSSTVTGSTTAVIRSFSSTRCHVCLDPIQDMNTKHDTFVACNNNNNNDCDMVAHLTCLATKFLDDAKDHLSLVPVSGSCPDCRKQLFWGDLIQDLHNRHRIASSSSSK
;
A
#
# COMPACT_ATOMS: atom_id res chain seq x y z
N MET A 1 -10.88 4.71 12.98
CA MET A 1 -9.82 4.05 12.19
C MET A 1 -10.19 4.22 10.72
N PHE A 2 -9.20 4.40 9.85
CA PHE A 2 -9.39 4.40 8.40
C PHE A 2 -8.26 3.64 7.70
N VAL A 3 -8.54 3.20 6.49
CA VAL A 3 -7.60 2.50 5.59
C VAL A 3 -7.28 3.47 4.44
N TYR A 4 -6.02 3.55 4.05
CA TYR A 4 -5.57 4.42 2.96
C TYR A 4 -4.40 3.78 2.19
N GLY A 5 -3.90 4.46 1.15
CA GLY A 5 -2.90 3.90 0.23
C GLY A 5 -3.52 3.13 -0.94
N PHE A 6 -4.79 3.40 -1.26
CA PHE A 6 -5.43 2.83 -2.43
C PHE A 6 -4.81 3.38 -3.72
N PRO A 7 -4.66 2.55 -4.78
CA PRO A 7 -4.11 3.02 -6.05
C PRO A 7 -4.93 4.14 -6.71
N ASN A 8 -6.25 4.16 -6.50
CA ASN A 8 -7.17 5.22 -6.94
C ASN A 8 -8.49 5.17 -6.15
N ASP A 9 -9.31 6.20 -6.35
CA ASP A 9 -10.60 6.39 -5.67
C ASP A 9 -11.59 5.26 -5.98
N SER A 10 -11.62 4.77 -7.21
CA SER A 10 -12.50 3.67 -7.61
C SER A 10 -12.22 2.39 -6.83
N TYR A 11 -10.95 2.08 -6.55
CA TYR A 11 -10.57 0.93 -5.72
C TYR A 11 -10.87 1.15 -4.24
N ALA A 12 -10.75 2.38 -3.75
CA ALA A 12 -11.19 2.73 -2.40
C ALA A 12 -12.71 2.49 -2.23
N LEU A 13 -13.51 2.91 -3.21
CA LEU A 13 -14.97 2.69 -3.22
C LEU A 13 -15.32 1.19 -3.27
N GLN A 14 -14.63 0.40 -4.09
CA GLN A 14 -14.84 -1.05 -4.14
C GLN A 14 -14.52 -1.71 -2.80
N PHE A 15 -13.44 -1.28 -2.13
CA PHE A 15 -13.08 -1.76 -0.80
C PHE A 15 -14.13 -1.36 0.24
N GLU A 16 -14.52 -0.09 0.27
CA GLU A 16 -15.53 0.42 1.18
C GLU A 16 -16.84 -0.34 1.04
N TRP A 17 -17.33 -0.51 -0.19
CA TRP A 17 -18.58 -1.23 -0.45
C TRP A 17 -18.51 -2.68 0.02
N ALA A 18 -17.39 -3.38 -0.26
CA ALA A 18 -17.20 -4.76 0.17
C ALA A 18 -17.19 -4.89 1.70
N TRP A 19 -16.59 -3.93 2.40
CA TRP A 19 -16.53 -3.90 3.87
C TRP A 19 -17.88 -3.53 4.51
N GLN A 20 -18.64 -2.65 3.89
CA GLN A 20 -20.02 -2.32 4.29
C GLN A 20 -20.98 -3.48 4.02
N ASN A 21 -20.75 -4.27 2.96
CA ASN A 21 -21.62 -5.36 2.51
C ASN A 21 -20.94 -6.75 2.50
N PRO A 22 -20.46 -7.29 3.64
CA PRO A 22 -19.66 -8.53 3.67
C PRO A 22 -20.41 -9.77 3.17
N LEU A 23 -21.74 -9.78 3.31
CA LEU A 23 -22.59 -10.86 2.83
C LEU A 23 -22.86 -10.81 1.32
N LYS A 24 -22.71 -9.65 0.67
CA LYS A 24 -23.01 -9.47 -0.75
C LYS A 24 -21.76 -9.44 -1.63
N THR A 25 -20.61 -9.18 -1.04
CA THR A 25 -19.36 -9.11 -1.80
C THR A 25 -18.95 -10.46 -2.37
N ARG A 26 -18.49 -10.47 -3.63
CA ARG A 26 -17.90 -11.65 -4.27
C ARG A 26 -16.65 -12.14 -3.52
N HIS A 27 -15.98 -11.26 -2.78
CA HIS A 27 -14.78 -11.58 -1.99
C HIS A 27 -15.08 -12.54 -0.82
N ARG A 28 -16.36 -12.68 -0.44
CA ARG A 28 -16.82 -13.60 0.60
C ARG A 28 -16.32 -15.02 0.42
N GLN A 29 -16.25 -15.53 -0.81
CA GLN A 29 -15.82 -16.89 -1.11
C GLN A 29 -14.31 -17.12 -0.84
N ARG A 30 -13.52 -16.06 -0.68
CA ARG A 30 -12.08 -16.14 -0.43
C ARG A 30 -11.70 -15.87 1.03
N MET A 31 -12.66 -15.45 1.83
CA MET A 31 -12.49 -15.07 3.22
C MET A 31 -12.63 -16.31 4.10
N THR A 32 -11.58 -16.67 4.83
CA THR A 32 -11.53 -17.86 5.68
C THR A 32 -12.39 -17.71 6.94
N PHE A 33 -12.66 -16.47 7.34
CA PHE A 33 -13.58 -16.13 8.42
C PHE A 33 -14.97 -16.77 8.27
N TRP A 34 -15.47 -16.94 7.04
CA TRP A 34 -16.81 -17.48 6.81
C TRP A 34 -16.89 -18.98 7.03
N ASP A 35 -15.78 -19.70 7.16
CA ASP A 35 -15.79 -21.14 7.40
C ASP A 35 -16.11 -21.49 8.86
N ASN A 36 -16.06 -20.51 9.77
CA ASN A 36 -16.38 -20.70 11.18
C ASN A 36 -17.90 -20.82 11.43
N GLU A 37 -18.33 -22.02 11.85
CA GLU A 37 -19.73 -22.39 12.04
C GLU A 37 -20.46 -21.55 13.11
N TYR A 38 -19.77 -21.18 14.19
CA TYR A 38 -20.33 -20.32 15.24
C TYR A 38 -20.68 -18.93 14.72
N LEU A 39 -19.81 -18.38 13.87
CA LEU A 39 -20.02 -17.09 13.24
C LEU A 39 -21.10 -17.13 12.16
N LYS A 40 -21.20 -18.21 11.37
CA LYS A 40 -22.33 -18.43 10.43
C LYS A 40 -23.69 -18.33 11.11
N ASN A 41 -23.82 -18.82 12.35
CA ASN A 41 -25.06 -18.73 13.11
C ASN A 41 -25.34 -17.32 13.63
N SER A 42 -24.31 -16.61 14.12
CA SER A 42 -24.41 -15.23 14.58
C SER A 42 -24.79 -14.25 13.46
N LEU A 43 -24.33 -14.54 12.23
CA LEU A 43 -24.61 -13.81 10.99
C LEU A 43 -26.06 -13.84 10.51
N LYS A 44 -26.90 -14.75 11.04
CA LYS A 44 -28.35 -14.79 10.75
C LYS A 44 -29.05 -13.53 11.27
N HIS A 45 -28.46 -12.85 12.24
CA HIS A 45 -29.01 -11.66 12.86
C HIS A 45 -28.25 -10.40 12.40
N LYS A 46 -28.92 -9.53 11.63
CA LYS A 46 -28.36 -8.30 11.04
C LYS A 46 -27.61 -7.40 12.04
N GLN A 47 -28.01 -7.43 13.32
CA GLN A 47 -27.38 -6.67 14.40
C GLN A 47 -25.90 -7.06 14.63
N TYR A 48 -25.53 -8.33 14.47
CA TYR A 48 -24.15 -8.79 14.67
C TYR A 48 -23.23 -8.31 13.54
N CYS A 49 -23.76 -8.14 12.32
CA CYS A 49 -23.03 -7.61 11.17
C CYS A 49 -22.60 -6.14 11.35
N ASN A 50 -23.20 -5.43 12.30
CA ASN A 50 -22.92 -4.03 12.61
C ASN A 50 -22.00 -3.86 13.83
N LEU A 51 -21.63 -4.95 14.52
CA LEU A 51 -20.68 -4.88 15.63
C LEU A 51 -19.30 -4.50 15.10
N LEU A 52 -18.60 -3.63 15.82
CA LEU A 52 -17.24 -3.23 15.48
C LEU A 52 -16.31 -4.45 15.39
N THR A 53 -16.41 -5.38 16.34
CA THR A 53 -15.64 -6.64 16.33
C THR A 53 -15.84 -7.44 15.05
N PHE A 54 -17.09 -7.56 14.58
CA PHE A 54 -17.39 -8.22 13.32
C PHE A 54 -16.78 -7.48 12.13
N LYS A 55 -16.92 -6.14 12.09
CA LYS A 55 -16.32 -5.32 11.03
C LYS A 55 -14.80 -5.41 11.00
N LEU A 56 -14.13 -5.50 12.15
CA LEU A 56 -12.68 -5.68 12.23
C LEU A 56 -12.24 -7.06 11.72
N ARG A 57 -13.00 -8.12 12.02
CA ARG A 57 -12.74 -9.46 11.46
C ARG A 57 -12.84 -9.47 9.94
N VAL A 58 -13.92 -8.91 9.39
CA VAL A 58 -14.08 -8.77 7.94
C VAL A 58 -12.94 -7.96 7.35
N LEU A 59 -12.55 -6.85 7.98
CA LEU A 59 -11.44 -6.03 7.51
C LEU A 59 -10.13 -6.82 7.43
N LEU A 60 -9.75 -7.51 8.52
CA LEU A 60 -8.54 -8.32 8.57
C LEU A 60 -8.50 -9.37 7.45
N ASP A 61 -9.61 -10.08 7.25
CA ASP A 61 -9.75 -11.04 6.17
C ASP A 61 -9.63 -10.39 4.79
N MET A 62 -10.26 -9.22 4.58
CA MET A 62 -10.11 -8.46 3.33
C MET A 62 -8.64 -8.15 3.05
N LEU A 63 -7.88 -7.70 4.04
CA LEU A 63 -6.46 -7.35 3.87
C LEU A 63 -5.58 -8.54 3.47
N MET A 64 -6.05 -9.77 3.70
CA MET A 64 -5.29 -10.99 3.44
C MET A 64 -5.60 -11.66 2.10
N ILE A 65 -6.63 -11.21 1.37
CA ILE A 65 -7.08 -11.82 0.10
C ILE A 65 -6.79 -10.96 -1.14
N HIS A 66 -6.72 -11.58 -2.32
CA HIS A 66 -6.66 -10.83 -3.57
C HIS A 66 -7.98 -10.10 -3.89
N PRO A 67 -7.92 -8.88 -4.45
CA PRO A 67 -6.70 -8.15 -4.85
C PRO A 67 -6.05 -7.34 -3.71
N TYR A 68 -6.74 -7.14 -2.58
CA TYR A 68 -6.37 -6.19 -1.53
C TYR A 68 -5.01 -6.47 -0.87
N ARG A 69 -4.62 -7.74 -0.75
CA ARG A 69 -3.32 -8.17 -0.20
C ARG A 69 -2.12 -7.64 -1.00
N GLN A 70 -2.29 -7.19 -2.25
CA GLN A 70 -1.19 -6.67 -3.07
C GLN A 70 -1.09 -5.14 -3.03
N TRP A 71 -2.08 -4.46 -2.46
CA TRP A 71 -2.10 -3.01 -2.41
C TRP A 71 -1.30 -2.51 -1.22
N PRO A 72 -0.60 -1.35 -1.34
CA PRO A 72 0.17 -0.75 -0.24
C PRO A 72 -0.74 -0.10 0.81
N LEU A 73 -1.71 -0.86 1.31
CA LEU A 73 -2.70 -0.37 2.25
C LEU A 73 -2.05 -0.11 3.61
N LYS A 74 -2.48 0.98 4.22
CA LYS A 74 -2.02 1.44 5.53
C LYS A 74 -3.24 1.67 6.40
N LEU A 75 -3.15 1.32 7.67
CA LEU A 75 -4.22 1.51 8.64
C LEU A 75 -3.79 2.57 9.64
N HIS A 76 -4.70 3.47 9.96
CA HIS A 76 -4.49 4.49 10.98
C HIS A 76 -5.62 4.44 12.02
N PHE A 77 -5.22 4.38 13.29
CA PHE A 77 -6.12 4.31 14.43
C PHE A 77 -6.11 5.62 15.20
N VAL A 78 -7.25 6.31 15.20
CA VAL A 78 -7.43 7.57 15.93
C VAL A 78 -7.70 7.31 17.42
N ALA A 79 -8.44 6.24 17.72
CA ALA A 79 -8.86 5.89 19.07
C ALA A 79 -8.09 4.65 19.53
N ALA A 80 -7.47 4.73 20.72
CA ALA A 80 -6.58 3.70 21.25
C ALA A 80 -7.32 2.41 21.63
N ASP A 81 -8.56 2.52 22.09
CA ASP A 81 -9.47 1.41 22.37
C ASP A 81 -9.77 0.59 21.11
N VAL A 82 -10.02 1.25 19.97
CA VAL A 82 -10.21 0.58 18.68
C VAL A 82 -8.93 -0.14 18.24
N ARG A 83 -7.75 0.44 18.50
CA ARG A 83 -6.47 -0.22 18.21
C ARG A 83 -6.28 -1.48 19.07
N ALA A 84 -6.51 -1.38 20.37
CA ALA A 84 -6.42 -2.52 21.27
C ALA A 84 -7.40 -3.64 20.87
N LEU A 85 -8.63 -3.27 20.51
CA LEU A 85 -9.62 -4.24 20.02
C LEU A 85 -9.19 -4.90 18.71
N PHE A 86 -8.59 -4.14 17.80
CA PHE A 86 -8.04 -4.70 16.56
C PHE A 86 -6.94 -5.71 16.84
N ASP A 87 -6.00 -5.41 17.73
CA ASP A 87 -4.90 -6.31 18.08
C ASP A 87 -5.43 -7.62 18.71
N ILE A 88 -6.45 -7.54 19.58
CA ILE A 88 -7.14 -8.72 20.15
C ILE A 88 -7.82 -9.54 19.05
N VAL A 89 -8.52 -8.89 18.11
CA VAL A 89 -9.20 -9.62 17.03
C VAL A 89 -8.17 -10.27 16.11
N ALA A 90 -7.10 -9.56 15.75
CA ALA A 90 -6.02 -10.06 14.93
C ALA A 90 -5.35 -11.29 15.55
N SER A 91 -5.12 -11.30 16.86
CA SER A 91 -4.54 -12.46 17.55
C SER A 91 -5.44 -13.70 17.54
N THR A 92 -6.72 -13.58 17.20
CA THR A 92 -7.65 -14.72 17.04
C THR A 92 -7.76 -15.22 15.61
N MET A 93 -7.11 -14.56 14.65
CA MET A 93 -7.17 -14.92 13.23
C MET A 93 -5.92 -15.69 12.81
N ALA A 94 -6.05 -16.52 11.78
CA ALA A 94 -4.93 -17.30 11.27
C ALA A 94 -4.08 -16.47 10.32
N GLY A 95 -2.81 -16.27 10.67
CA GLY A 95 -1.80 -15.61 9.84
C GLY A 95 -1.64 -14.12 10.12
N ASP A 96 -0.46 -13.59 9.77
CA ASP A 96 -0.10 -12.20 9.98
C ASP A 96 -0.52 -11.32 8.80
N LEU A 97 -0.73 -10.03 9.09
CA LEU A 97 -0.90 -9.04 8.03
C LEU A 97 0.30 -9.04 7.08
N PRO A 98 0.09 -8.76 5.79
CA PRO A 98 1.19 -8.60 4.84
C PRO A 98 2.21 -7.57 5.34
N SER A 99 3.50 -7.91 5.27
CA SER A 99 4.60 -7.12 5.84
C SER A 99 4.77 -5.72 5.24
N HIS A 100 4.17 -5.46 4.07
CA HIS A 100 4.18 -4.14 3.43
C HIS A 100 3.05 -3.23 3.94
N MET A 101 2.09 -3.75 4.71
CA MET A 101 1.04 -2.95 5.32
C MET A 101 1.52 -2.37 6.64
N THR A 102 1.26 -1.08 6.86
CA THR A 102 1.69 -0.39 8.09
C THR A 102 0.51 -0.04 8.97
N LEU A 103 0.69 -0.19 10.28
CA LEU A 103 -0.31 0.12 11.30
C LEU A 103 0.17 1.31 12.13
N THR A 104 -0.54 2.42 12.07
CA THR A 104 -0.18 3.66 12.79
C THR A 104 -1.29 4.06 13.77
N SER A 105 -0.97 4.85 14.78
CA SER A 105 -1.96 5.33 15.76
C SER A 105 -1.63 6.76 16.17
N GLY A 106 -2.66 7.60 16.33
CA GLY A 106 -2.48 9.00 16.70
C GLY A 106 -3.68 9.89 16.35
N PRO A 107 -3.67 11.17 16.74
CA PRO A 107 -4.70 12.13 16.36
C PRO A 107 -4.79 12.31 14.85
N LEU A 108 -5.99 12.66 14.35
CA LEU A 108 -6.23 12.92 12.93
C LEU A 108 -5.27 13.97 12.35
N ASP A 109 -4.97 15.02 13.11
CA ASP A 109 -4.08 16.12 12.68
C ASP A 109 -2.65 15.67 12.41
N THR A 110 -2.23 14.56 13.02
CA THR A 110 -0.92 13.93 12.80
C THR A 110 -0.95 12.82 11.75
N SER A 111 -2.13 12.57 11.14
CA SER A 111 -2.28 11.52 10.15
C SER A 111 -1.35 11.78 8.96
N PRO A 112 -0.63 10.77 8.47
CA PRO A 112 0.21 10.92 7.28
C PRO A 112 -0.56 11.42 6.04
N MET A 113 -1.89 11.26 5.97
CA MET A 113 -2.70 11.85 4.90
C MET A 113 -2.87 13.37 5.04
N ILE A 114 -2.95 13.90 6.27
CA ILE A 114 -3.21 15.32 6.58
C ILE A 114 -1.90 16.08 6.81
N SER A 115 -0.91 15.44 7.45
CA SER A 115 0.45 15.97 7.62
C SER A 115 1.14 16.22 6.29
N SER A 116 0.82 15.44 5.24
CA SER A 116 1.30 15.70 3.87
C SER A 116 0.77 17.02 3.29
N SER A 117 -0.31 17.57 3.86
CA SER A 117 -0.95 18.83 3.42
C SER A 117 -0.63 20.02 4.32
N THR A 118 -0.19 19.80 5.56
CA THR A 118 -0.15 20.85 6.60
C THR A 118 1.19 20.99 7.34
N VAL A 119 2.26 20.35 6.86
CA VAL A 119 3.62 20.75 7.27
C VAL A 119 4.01 22.02 6.52
N THR A 120 3.62 23.15 7.10
CA THR A 120 4.39 24.39 6.98
C THR A 120 5.86 24.08 7.27
N GLY A 121 6.72 24.16 6.24
CA GLY A 121 8.16 24.26 6.42
C GLY A 121 9.03 23.07 6.00
N SER A 122 8.51 22.05 5.31
CA SER A 122 9.37 21.14 4.55
C SER A 122 8.64 20.48 3.38
N THR A 123 8.18 21.30 2.43
CA THR A 123 8.05 20.90 1.02
C THR A 123 9.44 20.66 0.43
N THR A 124 10.11 19.66 0.97
CA THR A 124 11.16 18.95 0.27
C THR A 124 10.64 17.54 0.02
N ALA A 125 9.56 17.43 -0.76
CA ALA A 125 9.65 16.47 -1.86
C ALA A 125 10.80 17.00 -2.73
N VAL A 126 12.03 16.76 -2.27
CA VAL A 126 13.23 17.04 -3.04
C VAL A 126 12.92 16.38 -4.36
N ILE A 127 12.92 17.13 -5.45
CA ILE A 127 13.15 16.53 -6.75
C ILE A 127 14.53 15.90 -6.59
N ARG A 128 14.55 14.65 -6.11
CA ARG A 128 15.76 13.97 -5.72
C ARG A 128 16.54 13.92 -7.01
N SER A 129 17.60 14.71 -7.06
CA SER A 129 18.41 14.84 -8.26
C SER A 129 19.20 13.56 -8.32
N PHE A 130 18.70 12.63 -9.14
CA PHE A 130 19.39 11.37 -9.35
C PHE A 130 20.60 11.67 -10.24
N SER A 131 21.79 11.25 -9.80
CA SER A 131 23.00 11.47 -10.59
C SER A 131 23.09 10.46 -11.74
N SER A 132 22.45 9.30 -11.58
CA SER A 132 22.33 8.27 -12.58
C SER A 132 21.18 8.55 -13.54
N THR A 133 21.49 8.47 -14.84
CA THR A 133 20.52 8.56 -15.93
C THR A 133 20.34 7.22 -16.65
N ARG A 134 20.82 6.12 -16.07
CA ARG A 134 20.79 4.78 -16.68
C ARG A 134 20.06 3.82 -15.76
N CYS A 135 19.26 2.95 -16.36
CA CYS A 135 18.54 1.91 -15.63
C CYS A 135 19.54 0.94 -14.99
N HIS A 136 19.45 0.72 -13.68
CA HIS A 136 20.35 -0.19 -12.95
C HIS A 136 20.20 -1.67 -13.34
N VAL A 137 19.13 -2.02 -14.07
CA VAL A 137 18.84 -3.41 -14.45
C VAL A 137 19.28 -3.72 -15.88
N CYS A 138 18.81 -2.97 -16.88
CA CYS A 138 19.18 -3.19 -18.28
C CYS A 138 20.38 -2.36 -18.75
N LEU A 139 20.85 -1.42 -17.92
CA LEU A 139 21.94 -0.49 -18.21
C LEU A 139 21.64 0.52 -19.33
N ASP A 140 20.47 0.49 -19.96
CA ASP A 140 20.08 1.48 -20.97
C ASP A 140 19.75 2.86 -20.35
N PRO A 141 19.93 3.96 -21.11
CA PRO A 141 19.56 5.28 -20.64
C PRO A 141 18.05 5.38 -20.39
N ILE A 142 17.67 6.01 -19.29
CA ILE A 142 16.27 6.34 -19.02
C ILE A 142 15.96 7.61 -19.79
N GLN A 143 15.15 7.46 -20.84
CA GLN A 143 14.73 8.60 -21.64
C GLN A 143 13.83 9.53 -20.83
N ASP A 144 13.90 10.84 -21.10
CA ASP A 144 12.95 11.81 -20.57
C ASP A 144 12.89 11.92 -19.04
N MET A 145 13.97 11.63 -18.29
CA MET A 145 13.94 11.70 -16.80
C MET A 145 13.47 13.05 -16.24
N ASN A 146 13.65 14.13 -16.99
CA ASN A 146 13.27 15.51 -16.60
C ASN A 146 11.90 15.95 -17.15
N THR A 147 11.28 15.15 -18.03
CA THR A 147 10.04 15.52 -18.75
C THR A 147 8.91 14.51 -18.58
N LYS A 148 9.23 13.22 -18.40
CA LYS A 148 8.30 12.11 -18.17
C LYS A 148 8.72 11.29 -16.94
N HIS A 149 8.25 11.72 -15.77
CA HIS A 149 8.58 11.11 -14.48
C HIS A 149 7.83 9.80 -14.19
N ASP A 150 7.01 9.32 -15.11
CA ASP A 150 6.23 8.08 -15.04
C ASP A 150 6.93 6.87 -15.67
N THR A 151 8.08 7.08 -16.32
CA THR A 151 8.82 6.02 -17.04
C THR A 151 9.78 5.24 -16.15
N PHE A 152 10.08 5.75 -14.95
CA PHE A 152 11.09 5.19 -14.06
C PHE A 152 10.69 5.21 -12.58
N VAL A 153 11.28 4.27 -11.86
CA VAL A 153 11.19 4.14 -10.41
C VAL A 153 12.56 4.39 -9.80
N ALA A 154 12.57 4.94 -8.59
CA ALA A 154 13.78 5.25 -7.87
C ALA A 154 13.71 4.68 -6.45
N CYS A 155 14.87 4.40 -5.85
CA CYS A 155 14.92 3.99 -4.46
C CYS A 155 14.36 5.10 -3.56
N ASN A 156 13.38 4.78 -2.72
CA ASN A 156 12.77 5.70 -1.76
C ASN A 156 13.25 5.47 -0.31
N ASN A 157 14.29 4.65 -0.13
CA ASN A 157 14.83 4.40 1.20
C ASN A 157 15.83 5.49 1.59
N ASN A 158 15.56 6.16 2.72
CA ASN A 158 16.31 7.34 3.18
C ASN A 158 17.42 7.01 4.20
N ASN A 159 17.58 5.74 4.61
CA ASN A 159 18.58 5.39 5.62
C ASN A 159 20.03 5.41 5.09
N ASN A 160 20.23 5.46 3.78
CA ASN A 160 21.51 5.79 3.15
C ASN A 160 21.20 6.90 2.15
N ASN A 161 21.57 8.15 2.47
CA ASN A 161 21.37 9.30 1.59
C ASN A 161 22.03 9.15 0.19
N ASP A 162 22.78 8.07 -0.03
CA ASP A 162 23.58 7.84 -1.24
C ASP A 162 23.02 6.78 -2.19
N CYS A 163 21.85 6.18 -1.91
CA CYS A 163 21.28 5.23 -2.89
C CYS A 163 20.68 6.01 -4.08
N ASP A 164 21.37 5.91 -5.22
CA ASP A 164 21.03 6.60 -6.46
C ASP A 164 20.41 5.65 -7.51
N MET A 165 19.84 4.54 -7.03
CA MET A 165 19.22 3.56 -7.89
C MET A 165 17.99 4.14 -8.58
N VAL A 166 18.06 4.14 -9.90
CA VAL A 166 16.96 4.37 -10.83
C VAL A 166 16.83 3.20 -11.79
N ALA A 167 15.61 2.83 -12.14
CA ALA A 167 15.35 1.75 -13.09
C ALA A 167 14.07 2.02 -13.88
N HIS A 168 13.98 1.49 -15.09
CA HIS A 168 12.70 1.41 -15.78
C HIS A 168 11.68 0.67 -14.92
N LEU A 169 10.44 1.14 -14.94
CA LEU A 169 9.33 0.53 -14.21
C LEU A 169 9.24 -0.98 -14.50
N THR A 170 9.25 -1.34 -15.79
CA THR A 170 9.16 -2.74 -16.23
C THR A 170 10.37 -3.57 -15.81
N CYS A 171 11.59 -3.05 -15.97
CA CYS A 171 12.80 -3.77 -15.59
C CYS A 171 12.85 -4.10 -14.10
N LEU A 172 12.49 -3.13 -13.24
CA LEU A 172 12.45 -3.40 -11.80
C LEU A 172 11.32 -4.36 -11.44
N ALA A 173 10.16 -4.24 -12.09
CA ALA A 173 9.05 -5.17 -11.88
C ALA A 173 9.44 -6.61 -12.19
N THR A 174 9.98 -6.85 -13.39
CA THR A 174 10.45 -8.18 -13.82
C THR A 174 11.50 -8.73 -12.86
N LYS A 175 12.47 -7.91 -12.46
CA LYS A 175 13.48 -8.32 -11.49
C LYS A 175 12.86 -8.76 -10.16
N PHE A 176 11.90 -8.02 -9.61
CA PHE A 176 11.27 -8.38 -8.34
C PHE A 176 10.46 -9.67 -8.45
N LEU A 177 9.77 -9.89 -9.58
CA LEU A 177 9.01 -11.11 -9.84
C LEU A 177 9.94 -12.33 -9.99
N ASP A 178 11.05 -12.17 -10.72
CA ASP A 178 12.05 -13.22 -10.93
C ASP A 178 12.76 -13.59 -9.62
N ASP A 179 13.18 -12.60 -8.83
CA ASP A 179 13.81 -12.82 -7.52
C ASP A 179 12.85 -13.57 -6.56
N ALA A 180 11.54 -13.32 -6.66
CA ALA A 180 10.51 -13.99 -5.88
C ALA A 180 10.10 -15.37 -6.46
N LYS A 181 10.57 -15.73 -7.67
CA LYS A 181 10.10 -16.89 -8.45
C LYS A 181 8.57 -16.89 -8.65
N ASP A 182 7.96 -15.72 -8.68
CA ASP A 182 6.53 -15.54 -8.82
C ASP A 182 6.20 -15.16 -10.27
N HIS A 183 6.14 -16.17 -11.13
CA HIS A 183 5.83 -15.99 -12.55
C HIS A 183 4.31 -15.90 -12.85
N LEU A 184 3.46 -16.05 -11.82
CA LEU A 184 2.01 -15.99 -11.97
C LEU A 184 1.48 -14.58 -11.69
N SER A 185 2.17 -13.82 -10.84
CA SER A 185 1.84 -12.43 -10.54
C SER A 185 2.31 -11.49 -11.64
N LEU A 186 1.41 -10.58 -12.07
CA LEU A 186 1.75 -9.51 -13.02
C LEU A 186 2.44 -8.32 -12.32
N VAL A 187 2.18 -8.13 -11.02
CA VAL A 187 2.63 -6.97 -10.25
C VAL A 187 3.35 -7.46 -8.99
N PRO A 188 4.61 -7.06 -8.76
CA PRO A 188 5.32 -7.46 -7.55
C PRO A 188 4.75 -6.74 -6.32
N VAL A 189 4.90 -7.36 -5.15
CA VAL A 189 4.54 -6.74 -3.87
C VAL A 189 5.73 -6.03 -3.24
N SER A 190 6.90 -6.66 -3.31
CA SER A 190 8.14 -6.16 -2.74
C SER A 190 9.35 -6.78 -3.43
N GLY A 191 10.52 -6.19 -3.27
CA GLY A 191 11.78 -6.77 -3.71
C GLY A 191 12.98 -6.03 -3.12
N SER A 192 14.18 -6.55 -3.36
CA SER A 192 15.40 -5.93 -2.85
C SER A 192 15.98 -4.93 -3.86
N CYS A 193 16.34 -3.74 -3.38
CA CYS A 193 17.00 -2.71 -4.19
C CYS A 193 18.26 -3.29 -4.86
N PRO A 194 18.44 -3.16 -6.19
CA PRO A 194 19.62 -3.66 -6.89
C PRO A 194 20.96 -3.03 -6.44
N ASP A 195 20.89 -1.83 -5.86
CA ASP A 195 22.05 -1.05 -5.42
C ASP A 195 22.27 -1.21 -3.91
N CYS A 196 21.42 -0.59 -3.07
CA CYS A 196 21.60 -0.61 -1.61
C CYS A 196 21.13 -1.91 -0.92
N ARG A 197 20.59 -2.89 -1.67
CA ARG A 197 20.08 -4.19 -1.18
C ARG A 197 18.98 -4.14 -0.12
N LYS A 198 18.43 -2.96 0.18
CA LYS A 198 17.32 -2.79 1.13
C LYS A 198 16.01 -3.27 0.54
N GLN A 199 15.11 -3.72 1.42
CA GLN A 199 13.77 -4.11 1.02
C GLN A 199 12.97 -2.88 0.58
N LEU A 200 12.37 -2.96 -0.59
CA LEU A 200 11.49 -1.96 -1.18
C LEU A 200 10.10 -2.56 -1.35
N PHE A 201 9.07 -1.75 -1.11
CA PHE A 201 7.68 -2.11 -1.36
C PHE A 201 7.22 -1.48 -2.66
N TRP A 202 6.65 -2.30 -3.56
CA TRP A 202 6.29 -1.86 -4.89
C TRP A 202 5.31 -0.69 -4.85
N GLY A 203 4.28 -0.78 -4.00
CA GLY A 203 3.29 0.27 -3.91
C GLY A 203 3.83 1.61 -3.39
N ASP A 204 4.86 1.62 -2.53
CA ASP A 204 5.51 2.86 -2.13
C ASP A 204 6.35 3.46 -3.28
N LEU A 205 6.94 2.63 -4.15
CA LEU A 205 7.65 3.10 -5.36
C LEU A 205 6.69 3.72 -6.38
N ILE A 206 5.52 3.10 -6.57
CA ILE A 206 4.48 3.63 -7.46
C ILE A 206 3.90 4.93 -6.92
N GLN A 207 3.68 5.01 -5.60
CA GLN A 207 3.21 6.25 -4.97
C GLN A 207 4.20 7.39 -5.17
N ASP A 208 5.49 7.11 -4.97
CA ASP A 208 6.57 8.06 -5.20
C ASP A 208 6.65 8.51 -6.67
N LEU A 209 6.50 7.58 -7.62
CA LEU A 209 6.38 7.87 -9.06
C LEU A 209 5.20 8.80 -9.37
N HIS A 210 4.00 8.47 -8.87
CA HIS A 210 2.82 9.32 -9.07
C HIS A 210 2.99 10.71 -8.46
N ASN A 211 3.62 10.80 -7.28
CA ASN A 211 3.90 12.08 -6.63
C ASN A 211 4.84 12.93 -7.50
N ARG A 212 5.92 12.36 -8.04
CA ARG A 212 6.82 13.07 -8.97
C ARG A 212 6.08 13.57 -10.21
N HIS A 213 5.27 12.73 -10.83
CA HIS A 213 4.48 13.10 -12.01
C HIS A 213 3.53 14.27 -11.73
N ARG A 214 2.83 14.25 -10.57
CA ARG A 214 1.92 15.33 -10.15
C ARG A 214 2.65 16.64 -9.88
N ILE A 215 3.84 16.60 -9.28
CA ILE A 215 4.63 17.80 -9.02
C ILE A 215 5.09 18.42 -10.34
N ALA A 216 5.61 17.62 -11.26
CA ALA A 216 6.10 18.10 -12.56
C ALA A 216 4.99 18.72 -13.44
N SER A 217 3.78 18.14 -13.45
CA SER A 217 2.66 18.72 -14.20
C SER A 217 2.17 20.05 -13.61
N SER A 218 2.28 20.22 -12.28
CA SER A 218 1.93 21.47 -11.60
C SER A 218 2.94 22.59 -11.85
N SER A 219 4.23 22.27 -12.03
CA SER A 219 5.27 23.26 -12.34
C SER A 219 5.24 23.75 -13.79
N SER A 220 4.75 22.93 -14.73
CA SER A 220 4.65 23.31 -16.15
C SER A 220 3.41 24.16 -16.50
N SER A 221 2.52 24.40 -15.53
CA SER A 221 1.28 25.18 -15.69
C SER A 221 1.38 26.61 -15.12
N LYS A 222 2.57 27.05 -14.72
CA LYS A 222 2.87 28.43 -14.30
C LYS A 222 3.83 29.06 -15.29
#